data_AF-A0A1H1S0G7-F1
#
_entry.id   AF-A0A1H1S0G7-F1
#
_cell.length_a   1.000
_cell.length_b   1.000
_cell.length_c   1.000
_cell.angle_alpha   90.00
_cell.angle_beta   90.00
_cell.angle_gamma   90.00
#
_symmetry.space_group_name_H-M   'P 1'
#
loop_
_entity.id
_entity.type
_entity.pdbx_description
1 polymer ?
#
loop_
_entity_poly.entity_id
_entity_poly.type
_entity_poly.pdbx_seq_one_letter_code
_entity_poly.pdbx_strand_id
1 'polypeptide(L)' 'MKTSTKAGLYVFFIYAVIYVIVRFSIQAIFIDINQMILAVLSAVITVILTPQRRIAKKQSGDEIQLKWLFSKKIIILK' A
#
# COMPACT_ATOMS: atom_id res chain seq x y z
N MET A 1 11.85 -7.83 -16.48
CA MET A 1 10.76 -6.87 -16.13
C MET A 1 11.34 -5.49 -15.92
N LYS A 2 10.71 -4.44 -16.48
CA LYS A 2 11.07 -3.04 -16.18
C LYS A 2 11.00 -2.81 -14.66
N THR A 3 11.92 -2.02 -14.10
CA THR A 3 11.96 -1.66 -12.66
C THR A 3 10.61 -1.09 -12.18
N SER A 4 9.92 -0.39 -13.08
CA SER A 4 8.53 0.06 -12.92
C SER A 4 7.54 -1.04 -12.57
N THR A 5 7.55 -2.15 -13.32
CA THR A 5 6.62 -3.27 -13.11
C THR A 5 6.95 -4.01 -11.81
N LYS A 6 8.23 -4.19 -11.50
CA LYS A 6 8.66 -4.83 -10.23
C LYS A 6 8.18 -4.04 -9.02
N ALA A 7 8.38 -2.71 -9.03
CA ALA A 7 7.93 -1.84 -7.94
C ALA A 7 6.40 -1.87 -7.74
N GLY A 8 5.63 -1.91 -8.84
CA GLY A 8 4.17 -2.07 -8.76
C GLY A 8 3.76 -3.38 -8.10
N LEU A 9 4.44 -4.48 -8.45
CA LEU A 9 4.18 -5.79 -7.86
C LEU A 9 4.46 -5.81 -6.35
N TYR A 10 5.57 -5.19 -5.91
CA TYR A 10 5.88 -5.07 -4.48
C TYR A 10 4.80 -4.30 -3.71
N VAL A 11 4.37 -3.16 -4.23
CA VAL A 11 3.29 -2.38 -3.59
C VAL A 11 1.99 -3.17 -3.55
N PHE A 12 1.66 -3.89 -4.61
CA PHE A 12 0.47 -4.74 -4.66
C PHE A 12 0.52 -5.86 -3.63
N PHE A 13 1.65 -6.57 -3.50
CA PHE A 13 1.80 -7.62 -2.48
C PHE A 13 1.71 -7.06 -1.06
N ILE A 14 2.37 -5.92 -0.78
CA ILE A 14 2.27 -5.24 0.52
C ILE A 14 0.81 -4.84 0.78
N TYR A 15 0.14 -4.25 -0.20
CA TYR A 15 -1.28 -3.88 -0.10
C TYR A 15 -2.15 -5.10 0.21
N ALA A 16 -1.99 -6.20 -0.53
CA ALA A 16 -2.79 -7.41 -0.35
C ALA A 16 -2.64 -8.00 1.05
N VAL A 17 -1.40 -8.10 1.55
CA VAL A 17 -1.12 -8.61 2.90
C VAL A 17 -1.74 -7.69 3.96
N ILE A 18 -1.57 -6.38 3.85
CA ILE A 18 -2.15 -5.41 4.79
C ILE A 18 -3.69 -5.49 4.74
N TYR A 19 -4.29 -5.60 3.55
CA TYR A 19 -5.73 -5.67 3.39
C TYR A 19 -6.34 -6.87 4.09
N VAL A 20 -5.72 -8.05 3.93
CA VAL A 20 -6.17 -9.27 4.61
C VAL A 20 -6.13 -9.07 6.13
N ILE A 21 -5.02 -8.56 6.66
CA ILE A 21 -4.86 -8.31 8.09
C ILE A 21 -5.90 -7.32 8.60
N VAL A 22 -6.05 -6.16 7.94
CA VAL A 22 -7.01 -5.11 8.31
C VAL A 22 -8.44 -5.64 8.25
N ARG A 23 -8.82 -6.33 7.18
CA ARG A 23 -10.18 -6.85 6.99
C ARG A 23 -10.56 -7.83 8.08
N PHE A 24 -9.71 -8.83 8.36
CA PHE A 24 -10.00 -9.80 9.41
C PHE A 24 -9.96 -9.16 10.81
N SER A 25 -9.12 -8.16 11.03
CA SER A 25 -9.10 -7.41 12.30
C SER A 25 -10.42 -6.65 12.52
N ILE A 26 -10.93 -5.95 11.50
CA ILE A 26 -12.21 -5.23 11.61
C ILE A 26 -13.36 -6.23 11.81
N GLN A 27 -13.38 -7.33 11.06
CA GLN A 27 -14.42 -8.36 11.19
C GLN A 27 -14.42 -9.03 12.57
N ALA A 28 -13.24 -9.23 13.19
CA ALA A 28 -13.13 -9.79 14.53
C ALA A 28 -13.67 -8.84 15.62
N ILE A 29 -13.58 -7.53 15.41
CA ILE A 29 -14.08 -6.51 16.36
C ILE A 29 -15.58 -6.25 16.13
N PHE A 30 -16.03 -6.26 14.89
CA PHE A 30 -17.42 -5.97 14.50
C PHE A 30 -18.05 -7.18 13.79
N ILE A 31 -18.69 -8.06 14.58
CA ILE A 31 -19.25 -9.32 14.09
C ILE A 31 -20.38 -9.12 13.07
N ASP A 32 -21.27 -8.15 13.30
CA ASP A 32 -22.45 -7.89 12.46
C ASP A 32 -22.28 -6.72 11.49
N ILE A 33 -21.05 -6.37 11.14
CA ILE A 33 -20.79 -5.28 10.21
C ILE A 33 -21.30 -5.62 8.81
N ASN A 34 -21.95 -4.64 8.16
CA ASN A 34 -22.34 -4.76 6.77
C ASN A 34 -21.11 -5.06 5.89
N GLN A 35 -21.20 -6.09 5.04
CA GLN A 35 -20.09 -6.57 4.22
C GLN A 35 -19.53 -5.50 3.26
N MET A 36 -20.40 -4.64 2.72
CA MET A 36 -19.98 -3.54 1.84
C MET A 36 -19.21 -2.48 2.63
N ILE A 37 -19.70 -2.12 3.82
CA ILE A 37 -19.02 -1.19 4.73
C ILE A 37 -17.66 -1.75 5.16
N LEU A 38 -17.60 -3.04 5.52
CA LEU A 38 -16.35 -3.73 5.88
C LEU A 38 -15.33 -3.67 4.73
N ALA A 39 -15.75 -3.97 3.50
CA ALA A 39 -14.87 -3.93 2.34
C ALA A 39 -14.32 -2.53 2.07
N VAL A 40 -15.19 -1.51 2.10
CA VAL A 40 -14.81 -0.12 1.85
C VAL A 40 -13.88 0.39 2.95
N LEU A 41 -14.22 0.21 4.22
CA LEU A 41 -13.36 0.63 5.34
C LEU A 41 -12.00 -0.07 5.31
N SER A 42 -11.99 -1.38 5.07
CA SER A 42 -10.74 -2.15 4.98
C SER A 42 -9.86 -1.63 3.85
N ALA A 43 -10.44 -1.34 2.67
CA ALA A 43 -9.71 -0.80 1.55
C ALA A 43 -9.13 0.59 1.86
N VAL A 44 -9.94 1.50 2.42
CA VAL A 44 -9.50 2.86 2.78
C VAL A 44 -8.34 2.82 3.78
N ILE A 45 -8.46 2.04 4.85
CA ILE A 45 -7.41 1.89 5.86
C ILE A 45 -6.15 1.28 5.23
N THR A 46 -6.29 0.28 4.38
CA THR A 46 -5.15 -0.36 3.70
C THR A 46 -4.42 0.62 2.78
N VAL A 47 -5.13 1.45 2.02
CA VAL A 47 -4.51 2.48 1.16
C VAL A 47 -3.66 3.44 2.01
N ILE A 48 -4.12 3.78 3.21
CA ILE A 48 -3.39 4.66 4.12
C ILE A 48 -2.11 3.99 4.63
N LEU A 49 -2.20 2.70 5.00
CA LEU A 49 -1.11 1.90 5.56
C LEU A 49 -0.07 1.44 4.51
N THR A 50 -0.45 1.42 3.23
CA THR A 50 0.41 0.96 2.14
C THR A 50 1.34 2.08 1.65
N PRO A 51 2.63 1.78 1.36
CA PRO A 51 3.53 2.75 0.75
C PRO A 51 3.05 3.16 -0.65
N GLN A 52 3.01 4.45 -0.88
CA GLN A 52 2.65 5.04 -2.17
C GLN A 52 3.88 5.06 -3.08
N ARG A 53 3.66 4.69 -4.33
CA ARG A 53 4.70 4.74 -5.36
C ARG A 53 4.82 6.17 -5.93
N ARG A 54 6.01 6.73 -5.87
CA ARG A 54 6.37 7.99 -6.55
C ARG A 54 7.55 7.76 -7.48
N ILE A 55 7.53 8.44 -8.63
CA ILE A 55 8.68 8.51 -9.53
C ILE A 55 9.31 9.88 -9.31
N ALA A 56 10.54 9.90 -8.80
CA ALA A 56 11.29 11.12 -8.60
C ALA A 56 12.29 11.28 -9.76
N LYS A 57 12.15 12.34 -10.55
CA LYS A 57 13.13 12.70 -11.57
C LYS A 57 14.34 13.35 -10.89
N LYS A 58 15.48 12.66 -10.85
CA LYS A 58 16.75 13.24 -10.42
C LYS A 58 17.64 13.52 -11.63
N GLN A 59 18.61 14.42 -11.45
CA GLN A 59 19.63 14.73 -12.46
C GLN A 59 20.42 13.49 -12.93
N SER A 60 20.46 12.42 -12.13
CA SER A 60 21.16 11.16 -12.42
C SER A 60 20.25 10.06 -13.02
N GLY A 61 18.96 10.33 -13.25
CA GLY A 61 17.99 9.36 -13.76
C GLY A 61 16.69 9.27 -12.94
N ASP A 62 15.69 8.59 -13.50
CA ASP A 62 14.40 8.35 -12.84
C ASP A 62 14.56 7.31 -11.73
N GLU A 63 14.24 7.69 -10.49
CA GLU A 63 14.22 6.78 -9.34
C GLU A 63 12.78 6.46 -8.91
N ILE A 64 12.49 5.18 -8.67
CA ILE A 64 11.21 4.76 -8.09
C ILE A 64 11.36 4.78 -6.56
N GLN A 65 10.51 5.58 -5.94
CA GLN A 65 10.44 5.77 -4.50
C GLN A 65 9.15 5.19 -3.95
N LEU A 66 9.27 4.44 -2.85
CA LEU A 66 8.15 3.99 -2.04
C LEU A 66 8.13 4.81 -0.76
N LYS A 67 7.02 5.50 -0.50
CA LYS A 67 6.87 6.40 0.64
C LYS A 67 5.53 6.16 1.34
N TRP A 68 5.56 6.01 2.66
CA TRP A 68 4.35 5.94 3.47
C TRP A 68 3.75 7.33 3.68
N LEU A 69 2.43 7.40 3.84
CA LEU A 69 1.75 8.66 4.13
C LEU A 69 2.18 9.26 5.48
N PHE A 70 2.46 8.40 6.47
CA PHE A 70 2.84 8.78 7.84
C PHE A 70 4.34 8.69 8.14
N SER A 71 5.18 8.32 7.17
CA SER A 71 6.64 8.24 7.39
C SER A 71 7.41 9.10 6.40
N LYS A 72 8.45 9.78 6.90
CA LYS A 72 9.45 10.44 6.06
C LYS A 72 10.43 9.44 5.43
N LYS A 73 10.38 8.15 5.81
CA LYS A 73 11.25 7.10 5.27
C LYS A 73 10.91 6.84 3.81
N ILE A 74 11.93 6.92 2.95
CA ILE A 74 11.83 6.69 1.51
C ILE A 74 12.64 5.44 1.21
N ILE A 75 12.01 4.43 0.61
CA ILE A 75 12.71 3.27 0.07
C ILE A 75 12.95 3.52 -1.42
N ILE A 76 14.22 3.51 -1.82
CA ILE A 76 14.65 3.73 -3.19
C ILE A 76 14.88 2.37 -3.84
N LEU A 77 14.17 2.09 -4.93
CA LEU A 77 14.41 0.92 -5.76
C LEU A 77 15.27 1.35 -6.97
N LYS A 78 16.53 0.89 -7.00
CA LYS A 78 17.45 1.04 -8.14
C LYS A 78 17.27 -0.10 -9.13
#